data_AF-A0A9K3NHL6-F1
#
_entry.id   AF-A0A9K3NHL6-F1
#
_cell.length_a   1.000
_cell.length_b   1.000
_cell.length_c   1.000
_cell.angle_alpha   90.00
_cell.angle_beta   90.00
_cell.angle_gamma   90.00
#
_symmetry.space_group_name_H-M   'P 1'
#
loop_
_entity.id
_entity.type
_entity.pdbx_description
1 polymer ?
#
loop_
_entity_poly.entity_id
_entity_poly.type
_entity_poly.pdbx_seq_one_letter_code
_entity_poly.pdbx_strand_id
1 'polypeptide(L)'
;MAAMDVVLELCRSINEKHENKMCTLYRALMMSYHLPSLEDVKQAVGNNIFYTLYVEIWYRHPGSSSIPTFLQRLASWHSYRCLFQDLIPWISDRRFPYQWLWDMVDEFVNQFQSFSELRAKDPTKLKEYYEDWSVHYVLLLLERLAELFPKLEEKDVAGEPMRAAAAGGCCDSEHVSIAMGYFSKVALLRVHCLLGNYQTGLDCMRPMDITQQGFYTRHIATHITTIYHYGFANFMSGSYVEAIREFNEILKTEQQQPQQKEQRMLDKMRDLLAVCLSLCPEVQLELVDERLGYQLMGNHGENMLRMQSCDDADAKAVFKELLSHAWPRFTTPFARSSGDPREFFSMVRIFPSNELLAILVL
;
A
#
# COMPACT_ATOMS: atom_id res chain seq x y z
N MET A 1 13.32 -0.25 29.87
CA MET A 1 12.37 -1.38 29.85
C MET A 1 13.00 -2.50 29.06
N ALA A 2 12.91 -3.75 29.53
CA ALA A 2 13.30 -4.88 28.71
C ALA A 2 12.35 -4.97 27.51
N ALA A 3 12.80 -5.52 26.38
CA ALA A 3 11.97 -5.60 25.17
C ALA A 3 10.66 -6.39 25.41
N MET A 4 10.69 -7.38 26.32
CA MET A 4 9.50 -8.12 26.75
C MET A 4 8.50 -7.23 27.50
N ASP A 5 8.96 -6.30 28.35
CA ASP A 5 8.08 -5.37 29.07
C ASP A 5 7.30 -4.48 28.09
N VAL A 6 7.96 -4.05 27.01
CA VAL A 6 7.34 -3.24 25.96
C VAL A 6 6.23 -4.02 25.24
N VAL A 7 6.45 -5.30 24.96
CA VAL A 7 5.45 -6.18 24.32
C VAL A 7 4.24 -6.39 25.24
N LEU A 8 4.48 -6.69 26.53
CA LEU A 8 3.41 -6.88 27.50
C LEU A 8 2.61 -5.59 27.72
N GLU A 9 3.29 -4.45 27.78
CA GLU A 9 2.63 -3.15 27.92
C GLU A 9 1.86 -2.75 26.65
N LEU A 10 2.34 -3.15 25.47
CA LEU A 10 1.58 -2.97 24.22
C LEU A 10 0.30 -3.82 24.25
N CYS A 11 0.37 -5.07 24.70
CA CYS A 11 -0.80 -5.94 24.86
C CYS A 11 -1.82 -5.32 25.82
N ARG A 12 -1.37 -4.78 26.96
CA ARG A 12 -2.25 -4.08 27.91
C ARG A 12 -2.86 -2.83 27.29
N SER A 13 -2.06 -2.00 26.65
CA SER A 13 -2.50 -0.76 26.01
C SER A 13 -3.59 -1.01 24.97
N ILE A 14 -3.46 -2.08 24.16
CA ILE A 14 -4.47 -2.51 23.18
C ILE A 14 -5.78 -2.90 23.85
N ASN A 15 -5.73 -3.57 25.00
CA ASN A 15 -6.93 -3.95 25.76
C ASN A 15 -7.57 -2.75 26.46
N GLU A 16 -6.77 -1.80 26.92
CA GLU A 16 -7.21 -0.53 27.52
C GLU A 16 -7.64 0.53 26.49
N LYS A 17 -7.50 0.23 25.19
CA LYS A 17 -7.76 1.16 24.06
C LYS A 17 -6.95 2.47 24.16
N HIS A 18 -5.76 2.43 24.77
CA HIS A 18 -4.92 3.60 25.01
C HIS A 18 -4.01 3.92 23.82
N GLU A 19 -4.56 4.59 22.80
CA GLU A 19 -3.90 4.83 21.50
C GLU A 19 -2.50 5.46 21.56
N ASN A 20 -2.30 6.53 22.35
CA ASN A 20 -1.00 7.24 22.38
C ASN A 20 0.14 6.36 22.88
N LYS A 21 -0.17 5.48 23.83
CA LYS A 21 0.78 4.48 24.33
C LYS A 21 1.04 3.45 23.24
N MET A 22 0.01 2.96 22.53
CA MET A 22 0.19 2.04 21.42
C MET A 22 1.14 2.62 20.35
N CYS A 23 0.91 3.86 19.91
CA CYS A 23 1.78 4.54 18.94
C CYS A 23 3.24 4.61 19.42
N THR A 24 3.46 4.95 20.69
CA THR A 24 4.80 5.10 21.27
C THR A 24 5.50 3.75 21.42
N LEU A 25 4.80 2.75 21.94
CA LEU A 25 5.32 1.40 22.16
C LEU A 25 5.60 0.69 20.82
N TYR A 26 4.71 0.85 19.85
CA TYR A 26 4.91 0.34 18.49
C TYR A 26 6.17 0.89 17.84
N ARG A 27 6.36 2.22 17.86
CA ARG A 27 7.61 2.84 17.36
C ARG A 27 8.83 2.35 18.12
N ALA A 28 8.74 2.23 19.45
CA ALA A 28 9.84 1.73 20.27
C ALA A 28 10.23 0.30 19.88
N LEU A 29 9.26 -0.59 19.60
CA LEU A 29 9.54 -1.95 19.11
C LEU A 29 10.21 -1.94 17.74
N MET A 30 9.71 -1.13 16.80
CA MET A 30 10.29 -1.02 15.45
C MET A 30 11.72 -0.46 15.45
N MET A 31 12.07 0.37 16.42
CA MET A 31 13.42 0.93 16.59
C MET A 31 14.33 0.08 17.49
N SER A 32 13.80 -0.95 18.16
CA SER A 32 14.58 -1.81 19.04
C SER A 32 15.57 -2.67 18.25
N TYR A 33 16.75 -2.94 18.81
CA TYR A 33 17.76 -3.76 18.12
C TYR A 33 17.39 -5.25 18.08
N HIS A 34 16.75 -5.75 19.14
CA HIS A 34 16.29 -7.14 19.24
C HIS A 34 14.83 -7.19 19.70
N LEU A 35 14.07 -8.12 19.11
CA LEU A 35 12.72 -8.45 19.58
C LEU A 35 12.75 -9.75 20.40
N PRO A 36 11.84 -9.90 21.39
CA PRO A 36 11.62 -11.18 22.05
C PRO A 36 11.36 -12.33 21.06
N SER A 37 11.63 -13.57 21.47
CA SER A 37 11.35 -14.71 20.61
C SER A 37 9.84 -14.95 20.51
N LEU A 38 9.40 -15.52 19.38
CA LEU A 38 7.99 -15.88 19.19
C LEU A 38 7.50 -16.89 20.23
N GLU A 39 8.38 -17.77 20.73
CA GLU A 39 8.03 -18.77 21.74
C GLU A 39 7.79 -18.12 23.11
N ASP A 40 8.68 -17.20 23.53
CA ASP A 40 8.57 -16.51 24.81
C ASP A 40 7.29 -15.66 24.88
N VAL A 41 6.97 -14.95 23.78
CA VAL A 41 5.75 -14.11 23.72
C VAL A 41 4.50 -14.99 23.69
N LYS A 42 4.54 -16.11 22.97
CA LYS A 42 3.43 -17.08 22.96
C LYS A 42 3.17 -17.63 24.37
N GLN A 43 4.22 -17.91 25.13
CA GLN A 43 4.08 -18.39 26.51
C GLN A 43 3.52 -17.31 27.43
N ALA A 44 3.90 -16.04 27.23
CA ALA A 44 3.49 -14.94 28.09
C ALA A 44 2.05 -14.45 27.84
N VAL A 45 1.64 -14.38 26.57
CA VAL A 45 0.34 -13.77 26.16
C VAL A 45 -0.69 -14.82 25.71
N GLY A 46 -0.26 -16.05 25.44
CA GLY A 46 -1.09 -17.11 24.89
C GLY A 46 -1.29 -17.00 23.37
N ASN A 47 -2.03 -17.96 22.80
CA ASN A 47 -2.35 -17.98 21.37
C ASN A 47 -3.63 -17.18 21.09
N ASN A 48 -3.51 -15.85 21.06
CA ASN A 48 -4.60 -14.93 20.77
C ASN A 48 -4.24 -14.01 19.59
N ILE A 49 -5.18 -13.18 19.15
CA ILE A 49 -4.95 -12.23 18.05
C ILE A 49 -3.82 -11.23 18.30
N PHE A 50 -3.51 -10.90 19.56
CA PHE A 50 -2.33 -10.11 19.87
C PHE A 50 -1.05 -10.86 19.51
N TYR A 51 -0.97 -12.17 19.77
CA TYR A 51 0.15 -12.99 19.32
C TYR A 51 0.30 -12.94 17.79
N THR A 52 -0.80 -13.04 17.03
CA THR A 52 -0.76 -12.91 15.56
C THR A 52 -0.25 -11.54 15.11
N LEU A 53 -0.67 -10.46 15.78
CA LEU A 53 -0.17 -9.09 15.55
C LEU A 53 1.31 -8.95 15.91
N TYR A 54 1.77 -9.62 16.96
CA TYR A 54 3.18 -9.62 17.33
C TYR A 54 4.04 -10.38 16.32
N VAL A 55 3.55 -11.52 15.82
CA VAL A 55 4.22 -12.29 14.75
C VAL A 55 4.38 -11.42 13.50
N GLU A 56 3.37 -10.63 13.14
CA GLU A 56 3.46 -9.63 12.06
C GLU A 56 4.60 -8.64 12.28
N ILE A 57 4.64 -8.00 13.46
CA ILE A 57 5.72 -7.06 13.83
C ILE A 57 7.08 -7.75 13.74
N TRP A 58 7.18 -8.97 14.24
CA TRP A 58 8.43 -9.72 14.31
C TRP A 58 9.02 -9.98 12.93
N TYR A 59 8.19 -10.37 11.95
CA TYR A 59 8.66 -10.61 10.58
C TYR A 59 9.00 -9.33 9.81
N ARG A 60 8.35 -8.21 10.14
CA ARG A 60 8.61 -6.91 9.51
C ARG A 60 9.78 -6.17 10.15
N HIS A 61 10.23 -6.59 11.33
CA HIS A 61 11.27 -5.91 12.08
C HIS A 61 12.60 -5.86 11.29
N PRO A 62 13.24 -4.69 11.16
CA PRO A 62 14.48 -4.56 10.39
C PRO A 62 15.65 -5.43 10.88
N GLY A 63 15.62 -5.83 12.16
CA GLY A 63 16.63 -6.67 12.79
C GLY A 63 16.41 -8.18 12.63
N SER A 64 15.27 -8.63 12.09
CA SER A 64 14.91 -10.06 12.01
C SER A 64 15.57 -10.84 10.84
N SER A 65 16.80 -10.46 10.48
CA SER A 65 17.63 -10.89 9.31
C SER A 65 17.59 -9.88 8.16
N SER A 66 18.76 -9.40 7.72
CA SER A 66 18.89 -8.43 6.63
C SER A 66 18.35 -8.93 5.27
N ILE A 67 18.20 -10.25 5.13
CA ILE A 67 17.54 -10.92 4.00
C ILE A 67 16.72 -12.09 4.56
N PRO A 68 15.38 -12.04 4.54
CA PRO A 68 14.56 -13.14 5.04
C PRO A 68 14.69 -14.37 4.15
N THR A 69 14.91 -15.52 4.78
CA THR A 69 14.94 -16.84 4.13
C THR A 69 13.59 -17.18 3.51
N PHE A 70 13.58 -18.12 2.56
CA PHE A 70 12.32 -18.57 1.94
C PHE A 70 11.30 -19.08 2.96
N LEU A 71 11.74 -19.88 3.94
CA LEU A 71 10.86 -20.40 5.00
C LEU A 71 10.31 -19.30 5.90
N GLN A 72 11.09 -18.26 6.21
CA GLN A 72 10.61 -17.10 6.96
C GLN A 72 9.55 -16.31 6.16
N ARG A 73 9.73 -16.17 4.84
CA ARG A 73 8.73 -15.54 3.96
C ARG A 73 7.43 -16.34 3.91
N LEU A 74 7.52 -17.67 3.82
CA LEU A 74 6.36 -18.57 3.87
C LEU A 74 5.62 -18.44 5.21
N ALA A 75 6.33 -18.49 6.32
CA ALA A 75 5.75 -18.37 7.66
C ALA A 75 5.12 -16.99 7.90
N SER A 76 5.78 -15.91 7.45
CA SER A 76 5.22 -14.55 7.50
C SER A 76 3.94 -14.44 6.68
N TRP A 77 3.94 -15.00 5.47
CA TRP A 77 2.77 -15.00 4.60
C TRP A 77 1.57 -15.71 5.23
N HIS A 78 1.77 -16.91 5.77
CA HIS A 78 0.70 -17.61 6.49
C HIS A 78 0.20 -16.80 7.69
N SER A 79 1.09 -16.07 8.37
CA SER A 79 0.71 -15.21 9.49
C SER A 79 -0.19 -14.06 9.05
N TYR A 80 0.10 -13.38 7.92
CA TYR A 80 -0.80 -12.37 7.34
C TYR A 80 -2.14 -12.95 6.90
N ARG A 81 -2.15 -14.18 6.35
CA ARG A 81 -3.41 -14.86 5.97
C ARG A 81 -4.30 -15.10 7.18
N CYS A 82 -3.73 -15.61 8.27
CA CYS A 82 -4.46 -15.81 9.53
C CYS A 82 -4.89 -14.47 10.13
N LEU A 83 -3.99 -13.48 10.13
CA LEU A 83 -4.27 -12.15 10.68
C LEU A 83 -5.49 -11.54 10.02
N PHE A 84 -5.50 -11.36 8.70
CA PHE A 84 -6.57 -10.64 8.03
C PHE A 84 -7.94 -11.35 8.06
N GLN A 85 -7.98 -12.66 8.30
CA GLN A 85 -9.24 -13.38 8.52
C GLN A 85 -9.94 -12.94 9.81
N ASP A 86 -9.17 -12.80 10.89
CA ASP A 86 -9.69 -12.47 12.22
C ASP A 86 -9.60 -10.96 12.54
N LEU A 87 -8.83 -10.20 11.75
CA LEU A 87 -8.54 -8.80 12.02
C LEU A 87 -9.77 -7.92 11.87
N ILE A 88 -10.63 -8.15 10.86
CA ILE A 88 -11.76 -7.27 10.55
C ILE A 88 -12.75 -7.15 11.73
N PRO A 89 -13.27 -8.26 12.31
CA PRO A 89 -14.11 -8.15 13.50
C PRO A 89 -13.36 -7.51 14.68
N TRP A 90 -12.08 -7.81 14.82
CA TRP A 90 -11.31 -7.40 15.98
C TRP A 90 -10.94 -5.91 16.01
N ILE A 91 -10.65 -5.31 14.87
CA ILE A 91 -10.32 -3.88 14.78
C ILE A 91 -11.55 -2.98 14.87
N SER A 92 -12.74 -3.50 14.55
CA SER A 92 -13.96 -2.69 14.47
C SER A 92 -14.41 -2.13 15.82
N ASP A 93 -14.08 -2.82 16.92
CA ASP A 93 -14.42 -2.39 18.29
C ASP A 93 -13.26 -1.72 19.05
N ARG A 94 -12.13 -1.44 18.39
CA ARG A 94 -10.89 -1.01 19.04
C ARG A 94 -10.32 0.26 18.43
N ARG A 95 -9.61 1.02 19.28
CA ARG A 95 -8.71 2.09 18.85
C ARG A 95 -7.40 1.46 18.39
N PHE A 96 -6.91 1.83 17.22
CA PHE A 96 -5.71 1.24 16.62
C PHE A 96 -4.91 2.28 15.83
N PRO A 97 -3.57 2.34 15.98
CA PRO A 97 -2.75 3.30 15.26
C PRO A 97 -2.87 3.16 13.73
N TYR A 98 -3.28 4.23 13.03
CA TYR A 98 -3.36 4.22 11.56
C TYR A 98 -2.03 3.89 10.87
N GLN A 99 -0.90 4.30 11.47
CA GLN A 99 0.43 3.92 10.99
C GLN A 99 0.59 2.41 10.88
N TRP A 100 0.18 1.69 11.92
CA TRP A 100 0.36 0.25 11.97
C TRP A 100 -0.60 -0.45 10.99
N LEU A 101 -1.81 0.07 10.79
CA LEU A 101 -2.70 -0.41 9.71
C LEU A 101 -2.05 -0.28 8.34
N TRP A 102 -1.49 0.90 8.04
CA TRP A 102 -0.78 1.14 6.79
C TRP A 102 0.41 0.19 6.63
N ASP A 103 1.27 0.09 7.64
CA ASP A 103 2.46 -0.76 7.59
C ASP A 103 2.11 -2.23 7.34
N MET A 104 1.02 -2.73 7.96
CA MET A 104 0.52 -4.09 7.75
C MET A 104 0.09 -4.32 6.30
N VAL A 105 -0.69 -3.39 5.74
CA VAL A 105 -1.21 -3.51 4.37
C VAL A 105 -0.10 -3.32 3.33
N ASP A 106 0.80 -2.34 3.51
CA ASP A 106 1.92 -2.10 2.59
C ASP A 106 2.88 -3.30 2.58
N GLU A 107 3.17 -3.87 3.74
CA GLU A 107 4.05 -5.04 3.84
C GLU A 107 3.43 -6.28 3.20
N PHE A 108 2.12 -6.50 3.36
CA PHE A 108 1.43 -7.59 2.67
C PHE A 108 1.60 -7.52 1.14
N VAL A 109 1.47 -6.32 0.56
CA VAL A 109 1.71 -6.11 -0.88
C VAL A 109 3.20 -6.23 -1.24
N ASN A 110 4.11 -5.74 -0.39
CA ASN A 110 5.56 -5.91 -0.56
C ASN A 110 5.95 -7.39 -0.64
N GLN A 111 5.39 -8.24 0.23
CA GLN A 111 5.63 -9.68 0.24
C GLN A 111 5.14 -10.35 -1.05
N PHE A 112 3.93 -10.01 -1.49
CA PHE A 112 3.38 -10.48 -2.77
C PHE A 112 4.28 -10.10 -3.96
N GLN A 113 4.72 -8.85 -4.02
CA GLN A 113 5.61 -8.37 -5.06
C GLN A 113 6.97 -9.09 -5.01
N SER A 114 7.56 -9.22 -3.82
CA SER A 114 8.85 -9.89 -3.64
C SER A 114 8.80 -11.37 -4.01
N PHE A 115 7.71 -12.07 -3.68
CA PHE A 115 7.51 -13.45 -4.10
C PHE A 115 7.36 -13.58 -5.62
N SER A 116 6.63 -12.65 -6.24
CA SER A 116 6.50 -12.61 -7.71
C SER A 116 7.86 -12.44 -8.40
N GLU A 117 8.76 -11.62 -7.83
CA GLU A 117 10.14 -11.49 -8.30
C GLU A 117 10.96 -12.78 -8.13
N LEU A 118 10.84 -13.45 -6.97
CA LEU A 118 11.53 -14.73 -6.72
C LEU A 118 11.06 -15.81 -7.69
N ARG A 119 9.75 -15.89 -7.93
CA ARG A 119 9.12 -16.80 -8.90
C ARG A 119 9.62 -16.55 -10.32
N ALA A 120 9.75 -15.29 -10.72
CA ALA A 120 10.29 -14.94 -12.04
C ALA A 120 11.74 -15.38 -12.22
N LYS A 121 12.54 -15.42 -11.14
CA LYS A 121 13.94 -15.86 -11.16
C LYS A 121 14.12 -17.37 -11.14
N ASP A 122 13.30 -18.10 -10.36
CA ASP A 122 13.41 -19.56 -10.21
C ASP A 122 12.02 -20.23 -10.19
N PRO A 123 11.38 -20.40 -11.36
CA PRO A 123 10.04 -20.96 -11.46
C PRO A 123 9.97 -22.48 -11.23
N THR A 124 11.11 -23.16 -11.06
CA THR A 124 11.14 -24.61 -10.83
C THR A 124 11.10 -24.95 -9.34
N LYS A 125 11.83 -24.20 -8.51
CA LYS A 125 11.90 -24.47 -7.07
C LYS A 125 10.65 -24.08 -6.29
N LEU A 126 9.82 -23.21 -6.84
CA LEU A 126 8.67 -22.62 -6.15
C LEU A 126 7.33 -23.24 -6.53
N LYS A 127 7.32 -24.27 -7.41
CA LYS A 127 6.10 -24.88 -7.94
C LYS A 127 5.13 -25.38 -6.87
N GLU A 128 5.66 -25.98 -5.81
CA GLU A 128 4.87 -26.56 -4.72
C GLU A 128 4.12 -25.50 -3.89
N TYR A 129 4.57 -24.25 -3.95
CA TYR A 129 4.02 -23.15 -3.14
C TYR A 129 3.26 -22.10 -3.98
N TYR A 130 2.92 -22.42 -5.23
CA TYR A 130 2.25 -21.45 -6.11
C TYR A 130 0.83 -21.11 -5.68
N GLU A 131 0.14 -22.03 -5.02
CA GLU A 131 -1.22 -21.80 -4.53
C GLU A 131 -1.24 -20.86 -3.31
N ASP A 132 -0.18 -20.89 -2.49
CA ASP A 132 -0.09 -20.06 -1.29
C ASP A 132 -0.09 -18.57 -1.62
N TRP A 133 0.62 -18.14 -2.67
CA TRP A 133 0.72 -16.74 -3.14
C TRP A 133 -0.09 -16.48 -4.42
N SER A 134 -1.32 -16.97 -4.46
CA SER A 134 -2.22 -16.69 -5.56
C SER A 134 -2.57 -15.19 -5.62
N VAL A 135 -2.40 -14.58 -6.80
CA VAL A 135 -2.84 -13.20 -7.09
C VAL A 135 -4.33 -13.04 -6.75
N HIS A 136 -5.13 -14.07 -7.02
CA HIS A 136 -6.57 -14.06 -6.73
C HIS A 136 -6.85 -13.93 -5.24
N TYR A 137 -6.06 -14.59 -4.38
CA TYR A 137 -6.22 -14.49 -2.94
C TYR A 137 -5.89 -13.08 -2.44
N VAL A 138 -4.80 -12.49 -2.96
CA VAL A 138 -4.41 -11.11 -2.63
C VAL A 138 -5.52 -10.13 -2.99
N LEU A 139 -6.03 -10.22 -4.21
CA LEU A 139 -7.12 -9.35 -4.68
C LEU A 139 -8.38 -9.56 -3.84
N LEU A 140 -8.81 -10.81 -3.63
CA LEU A 140 -10.01 -11.12 -2.84
C LEU A 140 -9.94 -10.57 -1.41
N LEU A 141 -8.78 -10.71 -0.77
CA LEU A 141 -8.60 -10.25 0.60
C LEU A 141 -8.62 -8.72 0.69
N LEU A 142 -7.90 -8.07 -0.22
CA LEU A 142 -7.86 -6.61 -0.28
C LEU A 142 -9.22 -6.02 -0.69
N GLU A 143 -9.97 -6.67 -1.58
CA GLU A 143 -11.34 -6.30 -1.93
C GLU A 143 -12.27 -6.35 -0.72
N ARG A 144 -12.22 -7.44 0.07
CA ARG A 144 -12.99 -7.55 1.32
C ARG A 144 -12.64 -6.47 2.33
N LEU A 145 -11.35 -6.14 2.48
CA LEU A 145 -10.94 -5.06 3.37
C LEU A 145 -11.38 -3.69 2.82
N ALA A 146 -11.32 -3.50 1.50
CA ALA A 146 -11.72 -2.27 0.82
C ALA A 146 -13.23 -1.99 0.90
N GLU A 147 -14.07 -3.00 1.12
CA GLU A 147 -15.50 -2.85 1.38
C GLU A 147 -15.80 -2.12 2.70
N LEU A 148 -14.84 -2.05 3.63
CA LEU A 148 -14.97 -1.26 4.86
C LEU A 148 -14.98 0.26 4.60
N PHE A 149 -14.54 0.70 3.41
CA PHE A 149 -14.60 2.10 3.02
C PHE A 149 -15.96 2.40 2.36
N PRO A 150 -16.63 3.52 2.72
CA PRO A 150 -17.92 3.89 2.14
C PRO A 150 -17.91 3.91 0.61
N LYS A 151 -19.03 3.48 0.03
CA LYS A 151 -19.20 3.47 -1.43
C LYS A 151 -19.29 4.90 -1.96
N LEU A 152 -19.17 5.04 -3.29
CA LEU A 152 -19.24 6.35 -3.96
C LEU A 152 -20.52 7.13 -3.64
N GLU A 153 -21.65 6.43 -3.51
CA GLU A 153 -22.96 7.00 -3.18
C GLU A 153 -23.02 7.58 -1.76
N GLU A 154 -22.10 7.13 -0.88
CA GLU A 154 -21.98 7.53 0.52
C GLU A 154 -20.69 8.32 0.76
N LYS A 155 -20.12 8.95 -0.28
CA LYS A 155 -18.84 9.68 -0.17
C LYS A 155 -18.85 10.75 0.92
N ASP A 156 -20.00 11.39 1.16
CA ASP A 156 -20.16 12.37 2.23
C ASP A 156 -19.94 11.78 3.63
N VAL A 157 -20.25 10.49 3.82
CA VAL A 157 -20.04 9.74 5.07
C VAL A 157 -18.54 9.57 5.35
N ALA A 158 -17.73 9.39 4.30
CA ALA A 158 -16.27 9.32 4.45
C ALA A 158 -15.61 10.69 4.66
N GLY A 159 -16.29 11.78 4.29
CA GLY A 159 -15.75 13.14 4.35
C GLY A 159 -15.53 13.67 5.76
N GLU A 160 -16.38 13.30 6.72
CA GLU A 160 -16.21 13.67 8.14
C GLU A 160 -15.04 12.91 8.80
N PRO A 161 -14.92 11.57 8.67
CA PRO A 161 -13.75 10.81 9.10
C PRO A 161 -12.43 11.29 8.48
N MET A 162 -12.43 11.65 7.19
CA MET A 162 -11.24 12.18 6.51
C MET A 162 -10.83 13.54 7.07
N ARG A 163 -11.78 14.46 7.26
CA ARG A 163 -11.53 15.77 7.86
C ARG A 163 -11.11 15.64 9.34
N ALA A 164 -11.73 14.74 10.09
CA ALA A 164 -11.35 14.43 11.47
C ALA A 164 -9.92 13.85 11.52
N ALA A 165 -9.57 12.95 10.61
CA ALA A 165 -8.21 12.41 10.51
C ALA A 165 -7.17 13.47 10.14
N ALA A 166 -7.55 14.48 9.34
CA ALA A 166 -6.70 15.60 8.96
C ALA A 166 -6.59 16.69 10.05
N ALA A 167 -7.67 16.94 10.81
CA ALA A 167 -7.74 17.95 11.86
C ALA A 167 -7.28 17.45 13.25
N GLY A 168 -7.41 16.15 13.49
CA GLY A 168 -7.08 15.50 14.75
C GLY A 168 -5.58 15.38 14.98
N GLY A 169 -5.17 15.44 16.25
CA GLY A 169 -3.80 15.18 16.67
C GLY A 169 -3.37 13.74 16.37
N CYS A 170 -2.20 13.32 16.86
CA CYS A 170 -1.62 11.99 16.63
C CYS A 170 -2.48 10.76 17.07
N CYS A 171 -3.76 10.94 17.43
CA CYS A 171 -4.40 10.20 18.51
C CYS A 171 -5.92 9.94 18.36
N ASP A 172 -6.54 10.19 17.20
CA ASP A 172 -7.99 10.02 16.99
C ASP A 172 -8.29 8.86 16.03
N SER A 173 -8.17 7.62 16.52
CA SER A 173 -8.52 6.38 15.79
C SER A 173 -9.98 5.96 15.97
N GLU A 174 -10.93 6.88 15.86
CA GLU A 174 -12.37 6.52 15.97
C GLU A 174 -12.88 5.77 14.74
N HIS A 175 -12.22 5.91 13.59
CA HIS A 175 -12.65 5.34 12.32
C HIS A 175 -11.66 4.29 11.77
N VAL A 176 -11.20 3.37 12.62
CA VAL A 176 -10.22 2.32 12.25
C VAL A 176 -10.67 1.48 11.05
N SER A 177 -11.93 1.06 11.00
CA SER A 177 -12.43 0.25 9.87
C SER A 177 -12.42 1.03 8.55
N ILE A 178 -12.80 2.32 8.58
CA ILE A 178 -12.76 3.19 7.40
C ILE A 178 -11.31 3.42 6.97
N ALA A 179 -10.39 3.65 7.92
CA ALA A 179 -8.96 3.79 7.63
C ALA A 179 -8.38 2.51 7.02
N MET A 180 -8.76 1.34 7.53
CA MET A 180 -8.35 0.05 6.96
C MET A 180 -8.86 -0.13 5.53
N GLY A 181 -10.13 0.19 5.27
CA GLY A 181 -10.69 0.15 3.92
C GLY A 181 -10.01 1.15 2.98
N TYR A 182 -9.67 2.33 3.48
CA TYR A 182 -8.91 3.33 2.75
C TYR A 182 -7.52 2.80 2.33
N PHE A 183 -6.73 2.30 3.28
CA PHE A 183 -5.40 1.73 2.97
C PHE A 183 -5.48 0.52 2.04
N SER A 184 -6.54 -0.29 2.18
CA SER A 184 -6.75 -1.46 1.33
C SER A 184 -7.08 -1.07 -0.12
N LYS A 185 -7.82 0.01 -0.35
CA LYS A 185 -8.04 0.55 -1.70
C LYS A 185 -6.76 1.09 -2.35
N VAL A 186 -5.89 1.76 -1.57
CA VAL A 186 -4.55 2.17 -2.05
C VAL A 186 -3.71 0.94 -2.42
N ALA A 187 -3.76 -0.11 -1.60
CA ALA A 187 -3.10 -1.37 -1.89
C ALA A 187 -3.65 -2.09 -3.13
N LEU A 188 -4.97 -2.08 -3.34
CA LEU A 188 -5.60 -2.59 -4.57
C LEU A 188 -5.09 -1.85 -5.81
N LEU A 189 -5.09 -0.51 -5.78
CA LEU A 189 -4.53 0.30 -6.86
C LEU A 189 -3.10 -0.13 -7.19
N ARG A 190 -2.26 -0.29 -6.15
CA ARG A 190 -0.88 -0.74 -6.31
C ARG A 190 -0.81 -2.13 -6.95
N VAL A 191 -1.57 -3.11 -6.47
CA VAL A 191 -1.59 -4.48 -7.03
C VAL A 191 -2.07 -4.44 -8.50
N HIS A 192 -3.11 -3.69 -8.81
CA HIS A 192 -3.58 -3.52 -10.20
C HIS A 192 -2.53 -2.88 -11.10
N CYS A 193 -1.77 -1.89 -10.62
CA CYS A 193 -0.62 -1.33 -11.35
C CYS A 193 0.46 -2.38 -11.62
N LEU A 194 0.75 -3.25 -10.64
CA LEU A 194 1.72 -4.34 -10.78
C LEU A 194 1.28 -5.42 -11.79
N LEU A 195 -0.02 -5.59 -11.97
CA LEU A 195 -0.62 -6.54 -12.91
C LEU A 195 -0.87 -5.94 -14.31
N GLY A 196 -0.77 -4.62 -14.46
CA GLY A 196 -1.06 -3.92 -15.71
C GLY A 196 -2.54 -3.56 -15.94
N ASN A 197 -3.41 -3.75 -14.94
CA ASN A 197 -4.84 -3.45 -15.03
C ASN A 197 -5.15 -2.05 -14.47
N TYR A 198 -4.65 -1.01 -15.12
CA TYR A 198 -4.68 0.36 -14.60
C TYR A 198 -6.08 0.93 -14.41
N GLN A 199 -6.99 0.69 -15.37
CA GLN A 199 -8.36 1.20 -15.30
C GLN A 199 -9.11 0.66 -14.09
N THR A 200 -9.00 -0.64 -13.80
CA THR A 200 -9.61 -1.25 -12.61
C THR A 200 -9.06 -0.64 -11.33
N GLY A 201 -7.75 -0.39 -11.28
CA GLY A 201 -7.12 0.28 -10.14
C GLY A 201 -7.65 1.70 -9.91
N LEU A 202 -7.80 2.50 -10.98
CA LEU A 202 -8.41 3.83 -10.92
C LEU A 202 -9.87 3.77 -10.47
N ASP A 203 -10.61 2.76 -10.93
CA ASP A 203 -12.01 2.56 -10.57
C ASP A 203 -12.19 2.28 -9.07
N CYS A 204 -11.28 1.52 -8.45
CA CYS A 204 -11.27 1.28 -7.01
C CYS A 204 -11.13 2.56 -6.18
N MET A 205 -10.46 3.57 -6.73
CA MET A 205 -10.16 4.85 -6.07
C MET A 205 -11.25 5.91 -6.28
N ARG A 206 -12.20 5.73 -7.20
CA ARG A 206 -13.28 6.72 -7.47
C ARG A 206 -14.05 7.22 -6.24
N PRO A 207 -14.36 6.39 -5.22
CA PRO A 207 -15.05 6.87 -4.01
C PRO A 207 -14.21 7.87 -3.20
N MET A 208 -12.88 7.88 -3.39
CA MET A 208 -11.99 8.76 -2.67
C MET A 208 -11.86 10.10 -3.36
N ASP A 209 -11.56 11.12 -2.57
CA ASP A 209 -11.00 12.36 -3.09
C ASP A 209 -9.51 12.40 -2.75
N ILE A 210 -8.67 12.28 -3.77
CA ILE A 210 -7.20 12.27 -3.63
C ILE A 210 -6.65 13.70 -3.48
N THR A 211 -7.48 14.72 -3.73
CA THR A 211 -7.10 16.12 -3.53
C THR A 211 -7.39 16.60 -2.10
N GLN A 212 -8.26 15.90 -1.36
CA GLN A 212 -8.62 16.26 0.01
C GLN A 212 -7.66 15.66 1.03
N GLN A 213 -7.13 16.52 1.91
CA GLN A 213 -6.34 16.05 3.05
C GLN A 213 -7.13 15.05 3.91
N GLY A 214 -6.46 13.96 4.31
CA GLY A 214 -7.10 12.84 4.99
C GLY A 214 -6.08 11.85 5.55
N PHE A 215 -6.44 10.56 5.62
CA PHE A 215 -5.59 9.52 6.22
C PHE A 215 -4.18 9.45 5.61
N TYR A 216 -4.06 9.67 4.31
CA TYR A 216 -2.78 9.60 3.59
C TYR A 216 -1.89 10.82 3.80
N THR A 217 -2.44 12.04 3.92
CA THR A 217 -1.62 13.27 4.07
C THR A 217 -0.90 13.33 5.41
N ARG A 218 -1.38 12.59 6.40
CA ARG A 218 -0.74 12.50 7.71
C ARG A 218 0.53 11.65 7.71
N HIS A 219 0.59 10.62 6.88
CA HIS A 219 1.76 9.75 6.78
C HIS A 219 2.39 9.88 5.40
N ILE A 220 3.56 10.53 5.36
CA ILE A 220 4.23 10.87 4.11
C ILE A 220 4.45 9.65 3.21
N ALA A 221 4.80 8.48 3.76
CA ALA A 221 4.97 7.27 2.95
C ALA A 221 3.67 6.81 2.29
N THR A 222 2.53 6.93 2.97
CA THR A 222 1.21 6.61 2.40
C THR A 222 0.87 7.59 1.30
N HIS A 223 1.07 8.89 1.54
CA HIS A 223 0.82 9.93 0.55
C HIS A 223 1.62 9.70 -0.73
N ILE A 224 2.95 9.52 -0.61
CA ILE A 224 3.81 9.30 -1.77
C ILE A 224 3.42 8.00 -2.48
N THR A 225 3.11 6.92 -1.76
CA THR A 225 2.72 5.64 -2.37
C THR A 225 1.41 5.75 -3.14
N THR A 226 0.40 6.44 -2.58
CA THR A 226 -0.89 6.64 -3.24
C THR A 226 -0.73 7.47 -4.51
N ILE A 227 -0.07 8.62 -4.43
CA ILE A 227 0.11 9.51 -5.58
C ILE A 227 0.98 8.86 -6.65
N TYR A 228 2.00 8.09 -6.27
CA TYR A 228 2.85 7.38 -7.24
C TYR A 228 2.02 6.41 -8.08
N HIS A 229 1.26 5.53 -7.45
CA HIS A 229 0.49 4.52 -8.17
C HIS A 229 -0.72 5.12 -8.90
N TYR A 230 -1.35 6.16 -8.35
CA TYR A 230 -2.47 6.84 -8.99
C TYR A 230 -2.02 7.63 -10.22
N GLY A 231 -0.96 8.44 -10.09
CA GLY A 231 -0.34 9.14 -11.21
C GLY A 231 0.20 8.17 -12.26
N PHE A 232 0.82 7.06 -11.84
CA PHE A 232 1.29 6.03 -12.76
C PHE A 232 0.15 5.34 -13.53
N ALA A 233 -0.96 5.03 -12.86
CA ALA A 233 -2.13 4.45 -13.52
C ALA A 233 -2.76 5.42 -14.55
N ASN A 234 -2.82 6.72 -14.22
CA ASN A 234 -3.27 7.75 -15.16
C ASN A 234 -2.31 7.90 -16.35
N PHE A 235 -1.00 7.91 -16.10
CA PHE A 235 0.04 7.91 -17.13
C PHE A 235 -0.14 6.74 -18.11
N MET A 236 -0.29 5.52 -17.59
CA MET A 236 -0.47 4.33 -18.43
C MET A 236 -1.82 4.27 -19.14
N SER A 237 -2.82 5.03 -18.67
CA SER A 237 -4.14 5.16 -19.30
C SER A 237 -4.17 6.28 -20.36
N GLY A 238 -3.10 7.05 -20.53
CA GLY A 238 -2.99 8.18 -21.46
C GLY A 238 -3.49 9.52 -20.91
N SER A 239 -3.92 9.56 -19.64
CA SER A 239 -4.36 10.76 -18.93
C SER A 239 -3.15 11.51 -18.33
N TYR A 240 -2.31 12.06 -19.21
CA TYR A 240 -1.06 12.71 -18.80
C TYR A 240 -1.27 13.99 -18.00
N VAL A 241 -2.33 14.76 -18.31
CA VAL A 241 -2.67 16.02 -17.64
C VAL A 241 -2.98 15.77 -16.17
N GLU A 242 -3.79 14.75 -15.88
CA GLU A 242 -4.12 14.32 -14.53
C GLU A 242 -2.86 13.85 -13.79
N ALA A 243 -2.02 13.01 -14.44
CA ALA A 243 -0.77 12.56 -13.85
C ALA A 243 0.18 13.72 -13.48
N ILE A 244 0.29 14.74 -14.35
CA ILE A 244 1.10 15.94 -14.11
C ILE A 244 0.61 16.69 -12.86
N ARG A 245 -0.71 16.90 -12.73
CA ARG A 245 -1.29 17.61 -11.58
C ARG A 245 -0.91 16.92 -10.27
N GLU A 246 -1.12 15.61 -10.20
CA GLU A 246 -0.90 14.84 -8.96
C GLU A 246 0.59 14.78 -8.58
N PHE A 247 1.49 14.54 -9.55
CA PHE A 247 2.93 14.55 -9.27
C PHE A 247 3.43 15.93 -8.85
N ASN A 248 2.91 17.00 -9.45
CA ASN A 248 3.29 18.36 -9.11
C ASN A 248 2.85 18.73 -7.69
N GLU A 249 1.66 18.34 -7.26
CA GLU A 249 1.17 18.61 -5.90
C GLU A 249 2.07 17.99 -4.82
N ILE A 250 2.46 16.73 -4.95
CA ILE A 250 3.32 16.08 -3.95
C ILE A 250 4.75 16.64 -3.96
N LEU A 251 5.32 16.90 -5.15
CA LEU A 251 6.69 17.40 -5.30
C LEU A 251 6.84 18.86 -4.84
N LYS A 252 5.77 19.68 -4.88
CA LYS A 252 5.76 21.01 -4.24
C LYS A 252 5.93 20.93 -2.72
N THR A 253 5.40 19.88 -2.10
CA THR A 253 5.31 19.73 -0.64
C THR A 253 6.55 19.13 0.02
N GLU A 254 7.73 19.16 -0.63
CA GLU A 254 9.04 18.66 -0.15
C GLU A 254 9.57 19.35 1.13
N GLN A 255 8.79 19.34 2.23
CA GLN A 255 9.11 20.06 3.46
C GLN A 255 9.46 19.15 4.64
N GLN A 256 9.46 17.82 4.49
CA GLN A 256 9.88 16.91 5.56
C GLN A 256 10.98 16.00 5.03
N GLN A 257 12.08 15.84 5.77
CA GLN A 257 13.19 14.94 5.42
C GLN A 257 12.64 13.51 5.22
N PRO A 258 12.45 13.06 3.98
CA PRO A 258 11.83 11.78 3.73
C PRO A 258 12.85 10.68 4.01
N GLN A 259 12.38 9.51 4.43
CA GLN A 259 13.24 8.34 4.56
C GLN A 259 13.82 7.95 3.19
N GLN A 260 14.94 7.22 3.18
CA GLN A 260 15.62 6.85 1.93
C GLN A 260 14.71 6.11 0.92
N LYS A 261 13.75 5.30 1.39
CA LYS A 261 12.76 4.60 0.54
C LYS A 261 11.81 5.58 -0.14
N GLU A 262 11.32 6.57 0.59
CA GLU A 262 10.40 7.60 0.11
C GLU A 262 11.07 8.52 -0.91
N GLN A 263 12.32 8.91 -0.65
CA GLN A 263 13.11 9.71 -1.59
C GLN A 263 13.24 9.03 -2.97
N ARG A 264 13.50 7.71 -2.99
CA ARG A 264 13.57 6.95 -4.25
C ARG A 264 12.26 6.97 -5.02
N MET A 265 11.10 7.00 -4.36
CA MET A 265 9.82 7.10 -5.05
C MET A 265 9.57 8.50 -5.59
N LEU A 266 9.95 9.54 -4.85
CA LEU A 266 9.90 10.93 -5.33
C LEU A 266 10.79 11.13 -6.56
N ASP A 267 11.99 10.54 -6.58
CA ASP A 267 12.88 10.60 -7.73
C ASP A 267 12.23 9.94 -8.96
N LYS A 268 11.59 8.78 -8.80
CA LYS A 268 10.80 8.14 -9.88
C LYS A 268 9.65 9.02 -10.37
N MET A 269 8.96 9.72 -9.47
CA MET A 269 7.89 10.65 -9.86
C MET A 269 8.43 11.82 -10.68
N ARG A 270 9.61 12.36 -10.33
CA ARG A 270 10.27 13.42 -11.10
C ARG A 270 10.61 12.94 -12.52
N ASP A 271 11.11 11.72 -12.68
CA ASP A 271 11.34 11.12 -13.99
C ASP A 271 10.04 10.97 -14.80
N LEU A 272 8.97 10.45 -14.19
CA LEU A 272 7.66 10.33 -14.86
C LEU A 272 7.11 11.69 -15.26
N LEU A 273 7.25 12.70 -14.38
CA LEU A 273 6.82 14.05 -14.67
C LEU A 273 7.57 14.63 -15.87
N ALA A 274 8.89 14.45 -15.94
CA ALA A 274 9.69 14.87 -17.10
C ALA A 274 9.22 14.19 -18.40
N VAL A 275 8.88 12.90 -18.34
CA VAL A 275 8.31 12.15 -19.48
C VAL A 275 6.94 12.73 -19.88
N CYS A 276 6.03 12.93 -18.93
CA CYS A 276 4.70 13.51 -19.19
C CYS A 276 4.78 14.88 -19.86
N LEU A 277 5.67 15.75 -19.36
CA LEU A 277 5.88 17.10 -19.90
C LEU A 277 6.50 17.06 -21.30
N SER A 278 7.33 16.06 -21.59
CA SER A 278 7.90 15.87 -22.92
C SER A 278 6.85 15.45 -23.95
N LEU A 279 5.85 14.67 -23.52
CA LEU A 279 4.71 14.26 -24.34
C LEU A 279 3.65 15.36 -24.49
N CYS A 280 3.52 16.25 -23.50
CA CYS A 280 2.55 17.34 -23.46
C CYS A 280 3.23 18.70 -23.17
N PRO A 281 4.03 19.25 -24.12
CA PRO A 281 4.79 20.48 -23.89
C PRO A 281 3.92 21.72 -23.66
N GLU A 282 2.71 21.75 -24.23
CA GLU A 282 1.75 22.86 -24.10
C GLU A 282 1.33 23.11 -22.65
N VAL A 283 1.32 22.06 -21.83
CA VAL A 283 0.79 22.06 -20.47
C VAL A 283 1.86 22.47 -19.43
N GLN A 284 3.13 22.53 -19.85
CA GLN A 284 4.27 22.77 -18.96
C GLN A 284 4.20 24.12 -18.24
N LEU A 285 3.76 25.18 -18.94
CA LEU A 285 3.68 26.53 -18.38
C LEU A 285 2.45 26.75 -17.49
N GLU A 286 1.42 25.92 -17.63
CA GLU A 286 0.16 26.10 -16.90
C GLU A 286 0.11 25.29 -15.60
N LEU A 287 0.68 24.08 -15.58
CA LEU A 287 0.49 23.14 -14.48
C LEU A 287 1.71 22.96 -13.58
N VAL A 288 2.92 23.29 -14.01
CA VAL A 288 4.13 23.04 -13.22
C VAL A 288 4.47 24.27 -12.37
N ASP A 289 4.76 24.05 -11.09
CA ASP A 289 5.27 25.12 -10.22
C ASP A 289 6.58 25.69 -10.76
N GLU A 290 6.77 27.01 -10.70
CA GLU A 290 7.99 27.64 -11.21
C GLU A 290 9.26 27.03 -10.59
N ARG A 291 9.28 26.76 -9.28
CA ARG A 291 10.46 26.21 -8.60
C ARG A 291 10.75 24.79 -9.04
N LEU A 292 9.71 23.96 -9.12
CA LEU A 292 9.83 22.59 -9.60
C LEU A 292 10.26 22.57 -11.08
N GLY A 293 9.73 23.50 -11.87
CA GLY A 293 10.09 23.70 -13.27
C GLY A 293 11.58 23.99 -13.43
N TYR A 294 12.16 24.91 -12.64
CA TYR A 294 13.60 25.18 -12.68
C TYR A 294 14.45 23.96 -12.30
N GLN A 295 14.03 23.20 -11.27
CA GLN A 295 14.74 21.97 -10.86
C GLN A 295 14.68 20.88 -11.94
N LEU A 296 13.50 20.68 -12.54
CA LEU A 296 13.31 19.71 -13.62
C LEU A 296 14.10 20.10 -14.87
N MET A 297 14.12 21.38 -15.24
CA MET A 297 14.92 21.87 -16.37
C MET A 297 16.43 21.71 -16.12
N GLY A 298 16.89 21.87 -14.88
CA GLY A 298 18.29 21.64 -14.51
C GLY A 298 18.71 20.16 -14.60
N ASN A 299 17.86 19.25 -14.12
CA ASN A 299 18.20 17.82 -14.01
C ASN A 299 17.83 17.01 -15.26
N HIS A 300 16.70 17.31 -15.89
CA HIS A 300 16.11 16.54 -16.98
C HIS A 300 15.92 17.35 -18.27
N GLY A 301 16.30 18.64 -18.33
CA GLY A 301 16.05 19.50 -19.49
C GLY A 301 16.66 18.98 -20.80
N GLU A 302 17.89 18.47 -20.76
CA GLU A 302 18.51 17.84 -21.94
C GLU A 302 17.75 16.59 -22.39
N ASN A 303 17.33 15.75 -21.43
CA ASN A 303 16.54 14.55 -21.71
C ASN A 303 15.18 14.91 -22.32
N MET A 304 14.52 15.98 -21.83
CA MET A 304 13.25 16.48 -22.38
C MET A 304 13.41 16.98 -23.83
N LEU A 305 14.47 17.75 -24.11
CA LEU A 305 14.76 18.21 -25.47
C LEU A 305 15.05 17.05 -26.43
N ARG A 306 15.80 16.04 -25.97
CA ARG A 306 16.08 14.83 -26.76
C ARG A 306 14.83 14.00 -27.01
N MET A 307 13.93 13.89 -26.03
CA MET A 307 12.63 13.22 -26.20
C MET A 307 11.70 13.95 -27.18
N GLN A 308 11.80 15.28 -27.26
CA GLN A 308 11.06 16.12 -28.21
C GLN A 308 11.73 16.23 -29.58
N SER A 309 12.91 15.64 -29.76
CA SER A 309 13.63 15.69 -31.03
C SER A 309 12.95 14.83 -32.10
N CYS A 310 13.17 15.16 -33.38
CA CYS A 310 12.64 14.39 -34.51
C CYS A 310 13.39 13.08 -34.76
N ASP A 311 14.48 12.80 -34.03
CA ASP A 311 15.19 11.52 -34.15
C ASP A 311 14.54 10.46 -33.26
N ASP A 312 13.78 9.60 -33.94
CA ASP A 312 13.07 8.47 -33.37
C ASP A 312 13.96 7.52 -32.55
N ALA A 313 15.24 7.35 -32.90
CA ALA A 313 16.12 6.39 -32.23
C ALA A 313 16.63 6.93 -30.88
N ASP A 314 17.08 8.18 -30.88
CA ASP A 314 17.59 8.86 -29.68
C ASP A 314 16.46 9.14 -28.68
N ALA A 315 15.29 9.59 -29.17
CA ALA A 315 14.12 9.78 -28.32
C ALA A 315 13.70 8.46 -27.63
N LYS A 316 13.61 7.35 -28.39
CA LYS A 316 13.25 6.03 -27.83
C LYS A 316 14.25 5.53 -26.78
N ALA A 317 15.54 5.82 -26.96
CA ALA A 317 16.56 5.44 -25.98
C ALA A 317 16.36 6.16 -24.63
N VAL A 318 16.13 7.47 -24.66
CA VAL A 318 15.90 8.28 -23.44
C VAL A 318 14.60 7.88 -22.76
N PHE A 319 13.50 7.68 -23.52
CA PHE A 319 12.25 7.15 -22.96
C PHE A 319 12.48 5.81 -22.26
N LYS A 320 13.21 4.88 -22.89
CA LYS A 320 13.49 3.56 -22.30
C LYS A 320 14.28 3.68 -21.00
N GLU A 321 15.28 4.55 -20.94
CA GLU A 321 16.09 4.77 -19.74
C GLU A 321 15.24 5.28 -18.58
N LEU A 322 14.56 6.43 -18.77
CA LEU A 322 13.75 7.05 -17.71
C LEU A 322 12.60 6.14 -17.26
N LEU A 323 11.89 5.51 -18.20
CA LEU A 323 10.80 4.60 -17.87
C LEU A 323 11.30 3.33 -17.15
N SER A 324 12.46 2.79 -17.51
CA SER A 324 13.03 1.63 -16.83
C SER A 324 13.37 1.90 -15.37
N HIS A 325 13.76 3.14 -15.05
CA HIS A 325 14.00 3.58 -13.68
C HIS A 325 12.67 3.81 -12.94
N ALA A 326 11.72 4.46 -13.61
CA ALA A 326 10.53 4.99 -12.99
C ALA A 326 9.38 3.99 -12.84
N TRP A 327 9.33 2.91 -13.63
CA TRP A 327 8.26 1.92 -13.58
C TRP A 327 8.20 1.15 -12.24
N PRO A 328 6.98 0.75 -11.82
CA PRO A 328 6.82 -0.29 -10.82
C PRO A 328 7.45 -1.58 -11.36
N ARG A 329 8.00 -2.40 -10.46
CA ARG A 329 8.48 -3.72 -10.87
C ARG A 329 7.28 -4.62 -11.07
N PHE A 330 6.83 -4.72 -12.32
CA PHE A 330 5.68 -5.52 -12.71
C PHE A 330 5.80 -6.96 -12.24
N THR A 331 4.66 -7.53 -11.90
CA THR A 331 4.54 -8.95 -11.58
C THR A 331 4.02 -9.67 -12.81
N THR A 332 4.56 -10.85 -13.13
CA THR A 332 3.99 -11.70 -14.18
C THR A 332 2.74 -12.38 -13.62
N PRO A 333 1.54 -12.07 -14.16
CA PRO A 333 0.34 -12.82 -13.81
C PRO A 333 0.52 -14.26 -14.30
N PHE A 334 0.06 -15.23 -13.51
CA PHE A 334 0.12 -16.63 -13.89
C PHE A 334 -0.60 -16.86 -15.25
N ALA A 335 -0.06 -17.74 -16.08
CA ALA A 335 -0.80 -18.34 -17.18
C ALA A 335 -1.79 -19.35 -16.60
N ARG A 336 -3.07 -19.00 -16.54
CA ARG A 336 -4.26 -19.81 -16.16
C ARG A 336 -3.95 -21.24 -15.68
N SER A 337 -4.18 -21.52 -14.39
CA SER A 337 -4.53 -22.90 -14.02
C SER A 337 -5.79 -23.24 -14.81
N SER A 338 -5.86 -24.46 -15.33
CA SER A 338 -6.89 -24.96 -16.24
C SER A 338 -8.29 -25.10 -15.61
N GLY A 339 -8.63 -24.29 -14.61
CA GLY A 339 -9.96 -24.19 -14.02
C GLY A 339 -10.74 -23.05 -14.65
N ASP A 340 -11.95 -23.34 -15.11
CA ASP A 340 -12.91 -22.34 -15.61
C ASP A 340 -13.09 -21.21 -14.56
N PRO A 341 -12.92 -19.93 -14.93
CA PRO A 341 -13.20 -18.79 -14.04
C PRO A 341 -14.61 -18.84 -13.43
N ARG A 342 -15.55 -19.56 -14.05
CA ARG A 342 -16.95 -19.71 -13.59
C ARG A 342 -17.11 -20.72 -12.46
N GLU A 343 -16.17 -21.66 -12.26
CA GLU A 343 -16.28 -22.66 -11.19
C GLU A 343 -16.08 -22.04 -9.79
N PHE A 344 -15.40 -20.91 -9.69
CA PHE A 344 -15.26 -20.20 -8.41
C PHE A 344 -16.41 -19.23 -8.13
N PHE A 345 -17.02 -18.63 -9.17
CA PHE A 345 -18.32 -17.93 -9.00
C PHE A 345 -19.45 -18.89 -8.63
N SER A 346 -19.31 -20.20 -8.85
CA SER A 346 -20.18 -21.21 -8.22
C SER A 346 -19.83 -21.55 -6.76
N MET A 347 -18.62 -21.26 -6.26
CA MET A 347 -18.35 -21.30 -4.81
C MET A 347 -18.87 -20.05 -4.08
N VAL A 348 -19.11 -18.94 -4.79
CA VAL A 348 -19.92 -17.81 -4.29
C VAL A 348 -21.38 -18.23 -4.07
N ARG A 349 -21.83 -19.40 -4.57
CA ARG A 349 -23.13 -20.00 -4.22
C ARG A 349 -23.10 -20.93 -3.00
N ILE A 350 -21.96 -21.09 -2.31
CA ILE A 350 -21.90 -21.81 -1.02
C ILE A 350 -22.15 -20.87 0.18
N PHE A 351 -22.23 -19.56 -0.06
CA PHE A 351 -22.83 -18.62 0.89
C PHE A 351 -23.92 -17.84 0.17
N PRO A 352 -25.21 -18.20 0.37
CA PRO A 352 -26.29 -17.55 -0.36
C PRO A 352 -26.35 -16.08 0.02
N SER A 353 -26.24 -15.27 -1.02
CA SER A 353 -26.79 -13.93 -1.18
C SER A 353 -27.98 -13.61 -0.26
N ASN A 354 -27.87 -12.46 0.42
CA ASN A 354 -28.92 -11.46 0.60
C ASN A 354 -30.16 -11.74 1.46
N GLU A 355 -30.13 -12.64 2.45
CA GLU A 355 -31.23 -12.71 3.45
C GLU A 355 -30.82 -12.55 4.93
N LEU A 356 -29.54 -12.39 5.27
CA LEU A 356 -29.08 -12.26 6.66
C LEU A 356 -28.73 -10.84 7.12
N LEU A 357 -29.41 -9.83 6.56
CA LEU A 357 -29.54 -8.51 7.21
C LEU A 357 -30.68 -8.50 8.25
N ALA A 358 -31.38 -9.62 8.48
CA ALA A 358 -32.56 -9.69 9.34
C ALA A 358 -32.44 -10.54 10.63
N ILE A 359 -31.30 -11.17 10.93
CA ILE A 359 -31.15 -12.01 12.15
C ILE A 359 -29.91 -11.62 12.98
N LEU A 360 -29.73 -10.32 13.21
CA LEU A 360 -28.85 -9.80 14.28
C LEU A 360 -29.58 -8.74 15.12
N VAL A 361 -30.82 -9.07 15.52
CA VAL A 361 -31.41 -8.62 16.78
C VAL A 361 -31.98 -9.86 17.45
N LEU A 362 -31.11 -10.60 18.13
CA LEU A 362 -31.30 -11.27 19.43
C LEU A 362 -30.02 -12.00 19.84
#